data_AF-A0A1Q7JNQ8-F1
#
_entry.id   AF-A0A1Q7JNQ8-F1
#
_cell.length_a   1.000
_cell.length_b   1.000
_cell.length_c   1.000
_cell.angle_alpha   90.00
_cell.angle_beta   90.00
_cell.angle_gamma   90.00
#
_symmetry.space_group_name_H-M   'P 1'
#
loop_
_entity.id
_entity.type
_entity.pdbx_description
1 polymer ?
#
loop_
_entity_poly.entity_id
_entity_poly.type
_entity_poly.pdbx_seq_one_letter_code
_entity_poly.pdbx_strand_id
1 'polypeptide(L)' 'MVLPAWLDGHYLWDAVLADLHHRAGNAATAERHRDRALAAAPSTAVRQLLQRRLTATRK' A
#
# COMPACT_ATOMS: atom_id res chain seq x y z
N MET A 1 4.84 12.01 15.24
CA MET A 1 4.92 10.57 15.53
C MET A 1 6.01 9.99 14.66
N VAL A 2 7.10 9.48 15.25
CA VAL A 2 8.21 8.86 14.50
C VAL A 2 7.83 7.42 14.22
N LEU A 3 7.89 7.00 12.95
CA LEU A 3 7.70 5.60 12.59
C LEU A 3 8.93 4.78 13.00
N PRO A 4 8.77 3.53 13.48
CA PRO A 4 9.89 2.64 13.69
C PRO A 4 10.65 2.40 12.37
N ALA A 5 11.98 2.41 12.40
CA ALA A 5 12.81 2.29 11.20
C ALA A 5 12.58 0.99 10.41
N TRP A 6 12.18 -0.10 11.09
CA TRP A 6 11.85 -1.37 10.43
C TRP A 6 10.54 -1.34 9.62
N LEU A 7 9.69 -0.34 9.87
CA LEU A 7 8.43 -0.13 9.18
C LEU A 7 8.59 0.83 7.99
N ASP A 8 9.66 1.62 7.99
CA ASP A 8 9.98 2.52 6.88
C ASP A 8 10.34 1.71 5.62
N GLY A 9 9.72 2.05 4.49
CA GLY A 9 9.85 1.30 3.24
C GLY A 9 9.25 -0.12 3.23
N HIS A 10 8.55 -0.54 4.29
CA HIS A 10 7.92 -1.86 4.33
C HIS A 10 6.67 -1.89 3.44
N TYR A 11 6.56 -2.87 2.53
CA TYR A 11 5.45 -2.95 1.56
C TYR A 11 4.04 -2.92 2.19
N LEU A 12 3.87 -3.49 3.39
CA LEU A 12 2.60 -3.43 4.13
C LEU A 12 2.24 -2.01 4.57
N TRP A 13 3.24 -1.19 4.89
CA TRP A 13 3.02 0.19 5.30
C TRP A 13 2.51 1.03 4.13
N ASP A 14 3.15 0.91 2.97
CA ASP A 14 2.65 1.52 1.74
C ASP A 14 1.24 1.01 1.37
N ALA A 15 0.93 -0.27 1.59
CA ALA A 15 -0.42 -0.79 1.37
C ALA A 15 -1.46 -0.15 2.30
N VAL A 16 -1.12 0.09 3.57
CA VAL A 16 -2.00 0.80 4.52
C VAL A 16 -2.18 2.26 4.12
N LEU A 17 -1.12 2.95 3.71
CA LEU A 17 -1.21 4.33 3.25
C LEU A 17 -2.07 4.47 1.99
N ALA A 18 -1.98 3.50 1.06
CA ALA A 18 -2.85 3.45 -0.10
C ALA A 18 -4.34 3.34 0.30
N ASP A 19 -4.67 2.42 1.21
CA ASP A 19 -6.04 2.23 1.72
C ASP A 19 -6.58 3.51 2.41
N LEU A 20 -5.75 4.16 3.23
CA LEU A 20 -6.13 5.36 3.96
C LEU A 20 -6.34 6.56 3.03
N HIS A 21 -5.41 6.80 2.10
CA HIS A 21 -5.55 7.90 1.14
C HIS A 21 -6.74 7.69 0.20
N HIS A 22 -7.02 6.45 -0.19
CA HIS A 22 -8.21 6.15 -0.99
C HIS A 22 -9.49 6.53 -0.23
N ARG A 23 -9.63 6.09 1.02
CA ARG A 23 -10.79 6.42 1.87
C ARG A 23 -10.93 7.91 2.17
N ALA A 24 -9.81 8.64 2.17
CA ALA A 24 -9.79 10.08 2.33
C ALA A 24 -10.08 10.86 1.03
N GLY A 25 -10.29 10.19 -0.11
CA GLY A 25 -10.49 10.82 -1.42
C GLY A 25 -9.22 11.27 -2.12
N ASN A 26 -8.04 10.98 -1.56
CA ASN A 26 -6.73 11.36 -2.10
C ASN A 26 -6.22 10.33 -3.11
N ALA A 27 -6.97 10.12 -4.21
CA ALA A 27 -6.75 9.03 -5.17
C ALA A 27 -5.32 9.01 -5.77
N ALA A 28 -4.74 10.17 -6.09
CA ALA A 28 -3.39 10.24 -6.66
C ALA A 28 -2.31 9.78 -5.66
N THR A 29 -2.45 10.15 -4.39
CA THR A 29 -1.54 9.72 -3.32
C THR A 29 -1.74 8.23 -3.02
N ALA A 30 -2.99 7.77 -3.06
CA ALA A 30 -3.31 6.35 -2.89
C ALA A 30 -2.63 5.48 -3.95
N GLU A 31 -2.69 5.88 -5.24
CA GLU A 31 -2.07 5.11 -6.33
C GLU A 31 -0.55 5.05 -6.20
N ARG A 32 0.10 6.17 -5.81
CA ARG A 32 1.56 6.19 -5.57
C ARG A 32 1.99 5.22 -4.48
N HIS A 33 1.25 5.15 -3.37
CA HIS A 33 1.55 4.20 -2.31
C HIS A 33 1.26 2.77 -2.74
N ARG A 34 0.19 2.54 -3.50
CA ARG A 34 -0.10 1.22 -4.09
C ARG A 34 1.05 0.73 -4.97
N ASP A 35 1.57 1.57 -5.87
CA ASP A 35 2.66 1.17 -6.76
C ASP A 35 3.92 0.81 -5.96
N ARG A 36 4.24 1.59 -4.92
CA ARG A 36 5.35 1.29 -4.00
C ARG A 36 5.15 -0.04 -3.27
N ALA A 37 3.96 -0.29 -2.73
CA ALA A 37 3.64 -1.55 -2.06
C ALA A 37 3.78 -2.77 -3.00
N LEU A 38 3.35 -2.62 -4.26
CA LEU A 38 3.45 -3.68 -5.26
C LEU A 38 4.88 -3.92 -5.73
N ALA A 39 5.68 -2.86 -5.85
CA ALA A 39 7.10 -2.94 -6.22
C ALA A 39 7.96 -3.54 -5.10
N ALA A 40 7.65 -3.22 -3.84
CA ALA A 40 8.37 -3.70 -2.65
C ALA A 40 7.91 -5.11 -2.19
N ALA A 41 6.96 -5.74 -2.89
CA ALA A 41 6.46 -7.05 -2.51
C ALA A 41 7.59 -8.11 -2.57
N PRO A 42 7.84 -8.88 -1.49
CA PRO A 42 8.95 -9.83 -1.42
C PRO A 42 8.74 -11.08 -2.27
N SER A 43 7.53 -11.31 -2.78
CA SER A 43 7.22 -12.43 -3.66
C SER A 43 6.01 -12.14 -4.54
N THR A 44 5.88 -12.91 -5.62
CA THR A 44 4.71 -12.87 -6.50
C THR A 44 3.41 -13.16 -5.76
N ALA A 45 3.42 -14.10 -4.80
CA ALA A 45 2.26 -14.43 -3.99
C ALA A 45 1.82 -13.23 -3.12
N VAL A 46 2.77 -12.52 -2.51
CA VAL A 46 2.48 -11.31 -1.74
C VAL A 46 1.98 -10.19 -2.64
N ARG A 47 2.58 -9.99 -3.82
CA ARG A 47 2.11 -9.00 -4.80
C ARG A 47 0.65 -9.23 -5.21
N GLN A 48 0.28 -10.48 -5.51
CA GLN A 48 -1.10 -10.84 -5.85
C GLN A 48 -2.08 -10.65 -4.69
N LEU A 49 -1.65 -10.94 -3.45
CA LEU A 49 -2.44 -10.64 -2.26
C LEU A 49 -2.71 -9.13 -2.13
N LEU A 50 -1.67 -8.31 -2.29
CA LEU A 50 -1.79 -6.85 -2.25
C LEU A 50 -2.71 -6.31 -3.35
N GLN A 51 -2.58 -6.80 -4.59
CA GLN A 51 -3.45 -6.38 -5.70
C GLN A 51 -4.93 -6.62 -5.39
N ARG A 52 -5.27 -7.80 -4.84
CA ARG A 52 -6.65 -8.15 -4.46
C ARG A 52 -7.16 -7.21 -3.37
N ARG A 53 -6.37 -7.04 -2.31
CA ARG A 53 -6.72 -6.17 -1.18
C ARG A 53 -6.96 -4.71 -1.63
N LEU A 54 -6.00 -4.13 -2.33
CA LEU A 54 -6.05 -2.73 -2.79
C LEU A 54 -7.10 -2.49 -3.89
N THR A 55 -7.66 -3.55 -4.47
CA THR A 55 -8.79 -3.43 -5.40
C THR A 55 -10.12 -3.46 -4.65
N ALA A 56 -10.24 -4.28 -3.61
CA ALA A 56 -11.41 -4.32 -2.75
C ALA A 56 -11.64 -2.99 -2.03
N THR A 57 -10.59 -2.30 -1.60
CA THR A 57 -10.70 -1.00 -0.93
C THR A 57 -11.15 0.13 -1.86
N ARG A 58 -11.10 -0.07 -3.18
CA ARG A 58 -11.44 0.95 -4.18
C ARG A 58 -12.95 1.03 -4.50
N LYS A 59 -13.73 0.02 -4.08
CA LYS A 59 -15.20 -0.02 -4.17
C LYS A 59 -15.84 0.79 -3.06
#